data_AF-A0A168G3W2-F1
#
_entry.id   AF-A0A168G3W2-F1
#
_cell.length_a   1.000
_cell.length_b   1.000
_cell.length_c   1.000
_cell.angle_alpha   90.00
_cell.angle_beta   90.00
_cell.angle_gamma   90.00
#
_symmetry.space_group_name_H-M   'P 1'
#
loop_
_entity.id
_entity.type
_entity.pdbx_description
1 polymer ?
#
loop_
_entity_poly.entity_id
_entity_poly.type
_entity_poly.pdbx_seq_one_letter_code
_entity_poly.pdbx_strand_id
1 'polypeptide(L)'
;MYATNRNAPRDAGSGSQTATASLTSPSSRTAARLLLFHEIPTWQQDNNYLLSGYRQNVSRFCNKLDYAGILILMWGAGIPTIYYGFICNPSLQVLYWIMTSSTALCCTIFTLTPSFVTPQFRKWRASFYAGFGLSSIIFVVHGLVIHGWELQKSRMSLVWMGWMATANLVGACIYAARTPERWFPYTFDNFGASHQLLHQAVMIAAWIHFRGLIEVFCNIRSQDNICGTV
;
A
#
# COMPACT_ATOMS: atom_id res chain seq x y z
N MET A 1 -63.22 65.36 40.02
CA MET A 1 -63.67 65.96 38.74
C MET A 1 -63.39 64.95 37.63
N TYR A 2 -64.46 64.54 36.95
CA TYR A 2 -64.53 63.87 35.65
C TYR A 2 -63.80 62.54 35.37
N ALA A 3 -64.65 61.52 35.22
CA ALA A 3 -64.46 60.30 34.46
C ALA A 3 -64.38 60.56 32.94
N THR A 4 -63.77 59.63 32.19
CA THR A 4 -64.38 58.85 31.07
C THR A 4 -63.32 57.95 30.43
N ASN A 5 -63.45 56.61 30.54
CA ASN A 5 -64.04 55.67 29.56
C ASN A 5 -63.12 55.39 28.36
N ARG A 6 -62.98 54.19 27.77
CA ARG A 6 -63.45 52.82 28.01
C ARG A 6 -62.83 51.97 26.87
N ASN A 7 -62.76 50.65 27.10
CA ASN A 7 -62.82 49.57 26.10
C ASN A 7 -61.56 49.15 25.31
N ALA A 8 -61.17 47.90 25.56
CA ALA A 8 -60.44 46.99 24.67
C ALA A 8 -61.27 46.63 23.41
N PRO A 9 -60.66 46.00 22.39
CA PRO A 9 -60.80 44.54 22.30
C PRO A 9 -59.52 43.78 21.90
N ARG A 10 -59.57 42.45 22.14
CA ARG A 10 -58.65 41.41 21.65
C ARG A 10 -58.90 41.15 20.15
N ASP A 11 -57.86 40.82 19.39
CA ASP A 11 -57.62 39.46 18.86
C ASP A 11 -56.51 39.39 17.78
N ALA A 12 -55.74 38.29 17.89
CA ALA A 12 -55.05 37.52 16.85
C ALA A 12 -54.23 38.23 15.74
N GLY A 13 -52.92 37.99 15.75
CA GLY A 13 -52.04 38.33 14.61
C GLY A 13 -50.63 37.73 14.75
N SER A 14 -50.50 36.48 14.29
CA SER A 14 -49.25 35.77 14.05
C SER A 14 -48.25 36.60 13.20
N GLY A 15 -46.96 36.56 13.56
CA GLY A 15 -45.88 36.85 12.61
C GLY A 15 -44.72 37.70 13.14
N SER A 16 -43.91 37.14 14.06
CA SER A 16 -42.57 37.67 14.33
C SER A 16 -41.62 37.20 13.22
N GLN A 17 -41.24 38.11 12.31
CA GLN A 17 -40.06 37.94 11.46
C GLN A 17 -39.06 39.04 11.79
N THR A 18 -38.33 38.84 12.89
CA THR A 18 -37.10 39.57 13.17
C THR A 18 -36.03 39.06 12.21
N ALA A 19 -35.54 39.94 11.34
CA ALA A 19 -34.43 39.69 10.44
C ALA A 19 -33.22 39.20 11.26
N THR A 20 -32.95 37.90 11.20
CA THR A 20 -31.75 37.32 11.81
C THR A 20 -30.67 37.40 10.75
N ALA A 21 -29.71 38.30 10.95
CA ALA A 21 -28.53 38.43 10.12
C ALA A 21 -27.84 37.08 9.99
N SER A 22 -27.81 36.57 8.76
CA SER A 22 -27.04 35.39 8.37
C SER A 22 -25.55 35.67 8.54
N LEU A 23 -24.96 35.09 9.59
CA LEU A 23 -23.52 34.88 9.66
C LEU A 23 -23.13 33.81 8.63
N THR A 24 -23.13 34.20 7.36
CA THR A 24 -22.41 33.48 6.32
C THR A 24 -20.93 33.67 6.60
N SER A 25 -20.33 32.67 7.28
CA SER A 25 -18.89 32.54 7.38
C SER A 25 -18.29 32.65 5.97
N PRO A 26 -17.32 33.54 5.72
CA PRO A 26 -16.73 33.64 4.40
C PRO A 26 -16.05 32.32 4.09
N SER A 27 -16.49 31.70 3.00
CA SER A 27 -15.81 30.61 2.30
C SER A 27 -14.43 31.09 1.84
N SER A 28 -13.50 31.21 2.79
CA SER A 28 -12.08 31.27 2.52
C SER A 28 -11.73 29.96 1.83
N ARG A 29 -11.32 30.02 0.56
CA ARG A 29 -10.52 28.97 -0.05
C ARG A 29 -9.23 28.90 0.77
N THR A 30 -9.25 28.10 1.84
CA THR A 30 -8.09 27.88 2.69
C THR A 30 -7.00 27.31 1.81
N ALA A 31 -5.99 28.12 1.50
CA ALA A 31 -4.72 27.63 0.99
C ALA A 31 -4.33 26.44 1.87
N ALA A 32 -4.16 25.27 1.25
CA ALA A 32 -4.12 24.02 1.99
C ALA A 32 -2.89 23.97 2.90
N ARG A 33 -3.06 24.42 4.14
CA ARG A 33 -2.03 24.43 5.17
C ARG A 33 -1.65 22.98 5.51
N LEU A 34 -0.36 22.71 5.55
CA LEU A 34 0.16 21.45 6.06
C LEU A 34 0.00 21.44 7.59
N LEU A 35 -0.39 20.29 8.13
CA LEU A 35 -0.61 20.07 9.55
C LEU A 35 0.68 19.58 10.23
N LEU A 36 0.84 19.91 11.50
CA LEU A 36 1.90 19.37 12.36
C LEU A 36 1.47 18.03 12.97
N PHE A 37 2.43 17.23 13.45
CA PHE A 37 2.17 15.90 14.03
C PHE A 37 1.15 15.90 15.19
N HIS A 38 1.12 16.96 15.99
CA HIS A 38 0.16 17.09 17.10
C HIS A 38 -1.22 17.58 16.64
N GLU A 39 -1.32 18.18 15.46
CA GLU A 39 -2.57 18.69 14.89
C GLU A 39 -3.34 17.60 14.12
N ILE A 40 -2.64 16.52 13.73
CA ILE A 40 -3.28 15.39 13.05
C ILE A 40 -3.99 14.45 14.04
N PRO A 41 -5.10 13.81 13.60
CA PRO A 41 -5.76 12.81 14.42
C PRO A 41 -4.84 11.65 14.77
N THR A 42 -5.09 11.02 15.92
CA THR A 42 -4.31 9.87 16.43
C THR A 42 -4.23 8.69 15.46
N TRP A 43 -5.22 8.49 14.59
CA TRP A 43 -5.18 7.44 13.56
C TRP A 43 -4.14 7.70 12.46
N GLN A 44 -3.70 8.95 12.28
CA GLN A 44 -2.72 9.39 11.28
C GLN A 44 -1.30 9.54 11.87
N GLN A 45 -1.16 9.56 13.20
CA GLN A 45 0.11 9.65 13.91
C GLN A 45 0.90 8.34 13.81
N ASP A 46 1.63 8.18 12.70
CA ASP A 46 2.29 6.92 12.35
C ASP A 46 3.77 6.86 12.74
N ASN A 47 4.45 8.01 12.64
CA ASN A 47 5.86 8.20 12.95
C ASN A 47 6.09 9.51 13.71
N ASN A 48 6.35 9.42 15.01
CA ASN A 48 6.60 10.57 15.88
C ASN A 48 7.88 11.36 15.53
N TYR A 49 8.74 10.83 14.66
CA TYR A 49 9.94 11.52 14.19
C TYR A 49 9.67 12.47 13.01
N LEU A 50 8.52 12.34 12.35
CA LEU A 50 8.07 13.26 11.29
C LEU A 50 7.13 14.28 11.91
N LEU A 51 7.51 15.55 11.95
CA LEU A 51 6.82 16.54 12.79
C LEU A 51 5.96 17.52 12.01
N SER A 52 6.15 17.62 10.69
CA SER A 52 5.47 18.56 9.81
C SER A 52 5.08 17.93 8.46
N GLY A 53 4.29 18.62 7.64
CA GLY A 53 4.01 18.20 6.25
C GLY A 53 2.74 17.38 6.02
N TYR A 54 1.85 17.25 7.01
CA TYR A 54 0.70 16.35 6.91
C TYR A 54 -0.51 16.96 6.18
N ARG A 55 -1.25 16.12 5.42
CA ARG A 55 -2.50 16.51 4.75
C ARG A 55 -3.57 15.41 4.89
N GLN A 56 -4.71 15.74 5.50
CA GLN A 56 -5.65 14.74 6.03
C GLN A 56 -6.42 13.93 4.95
N ASN A 57 -7.00 14.61 3.95
CA ASN A 57 -7.83 13.96 2.94
C ASN A 57 -7.02 13.18 1.90
N VAL A 58 -5.88 13.73 1.47
CA VAL A 58 -4.99 13.08 0.50
C VAL A 58 -4.31 11.86 1.13
N SER A 59 -3.90 11.94 2.40
CA SER A 59 -3.22 10.84 3.08
C SER A 59 -4.07 9.56 3.11
N ARG A 60 -5.39 9.64 3.38
CA ARG A 60 -6.24 8.43 3.41
C ARG A 60 -6.33 7.71 2.06
N PHE A 61 -6.50 8.45 0.98
CA PHE A 61 -6.60 7.88 -0.36
C PHE A 61 -5.25 7.33 -0.83
N CYS A 62 -4.18 8.12 -0.67
CA CYS A 62 -2.82 7.69 -1.03
C CYS A 62 -2.36 6.47 -0.22
N ASN A 63 -2.71 6.37 1.07
CA ASN A 63 -2.39 5.18 1.87
C ASN A 63 -3.10 3.92 1.35
N LYS A 64 -4.35 4.05 0.86
CA LYS A 64 -5.04 2.91 0.23
C LYS A 64 -4.39 2.50 -1.08
N LEU A 65 -3.96 3.47 -1.89
CA LEU A 65 -3.24 3.21 -3.13
C LEU A 65 -1.86 2.59 -2.87
N ASP A 66 -1.16 2.99 -1.81
CA ASP A 66 0.10 2.38 -1.39
C ASP A 66 -0.07 0.90 -1.06
N TYR A 67 -1.06 0.58 -0.22
CA TYR A 67 -1.41 -0.80 0.12
C TYR A 67 -1.81 -1.65 -1.10
N ALA A 68 -2.60 -1.08 -2.01
CA ALA A 68 -2.96 -1.74 -3.25
C ALA A 68 -1.76 -1.93 -4.18
N GLY A 69 -0.87 -0.93 -4.26
CA GLY A 69 0.33 -0.94 -5.09
C GLY A 69 1.28 -2.07 -4.71
N ILE A 70 1.53 -2.28 -3.41
CA ILE A 70 2.33 -3.41 -2.91
C ILE A 70 1.75 -4.74 -3.38
N LEU A 71 0.44 -4.94 -3.24
CA LEU A 71 -0.23 -6.19 -3.63
C LEU A 71 -0.21 -6.42 -5.14
N ILE A 72 -0.50 -5.38 -5.93
CA ILE A 72 -0.45 -5.45 -7.39
C ILE A 72 0.96 -5.77 -7.87
N LEU A 73 1.98 -5.14 -7.27
CA LEU A 73 3.38 -5.39 -7.60
C LEU A 73 3.78 -6.84 -7.29
N MET A 74 3.46 -7.34 -6.08
CA MET A 74 3.78 -8.71 -5.68
C MET A 74 3.05 -9.75 -6.54
N TRP A 75 1.75 -9.57 -6.77
CA TRP A 75 0.95 -10.46 -7.62
C TRP A 75 1.44 -10.44 -9.07
N GLY A 76 1.64 -9.23 -9.63
CA GLY A 76 2.10 -9.04 -11.00
C GLY A 76 3.51 -9.59 -11.24
N ALA A 77 4.40 -9.53 -10.26
CA ALA A 77 5.71 -10.17 -10.33
C ALA A 77 5.63 -11.70 -10.27
N GLY A 78 4.65 -12.25 -9.54
CA GLY A 78 4.43 -13.70 -9.40
C GLY A 78 3.95 -14.38 -10.69
N ILE A 79 3.05 -13.73 -11.46
CA ILE A 79 2.48 -14.30 -12.70
C ILE A 79 3.55 -14.74 -13.73
N PRO A 80 4.48 -13.87 -14.19
CA PRO A 80 5.50 -14.26 -15.15
C PRO A 80 6.54 -15.22 -14.54
N THR A 81 6.79 -15.12 -13.23
CA THR A 81 7.69 -16.03 -12.52
C THR A 81 7.16 -17.47 -12.53
N ILE A 82 5.86 -17.66 -12.28
CA ILE A 82 5.19 -18.96 -12.36
C ILE A 82 5.16 -19.48 -13.81
N TYR A 83 4.89 -18.59 -14.77
CA TYR A 83 4.88 -18.94 -16.19
C TYR A 83 6.21 -19.54 -16.64
N TYR A 84 7.32 -18.84 -16.40
CA TYR A 84 8.64 -19.32 -16.81
C TYR A 84 9.14 -20.49 -15.97
N GLY A 85 8.79 -20.54 -14.68
CA GLY A 85 9.16 -21.65 -13.81
C GLY A 85 8.54 -22.98 -14.21
N PHE A 86 7.33 -22.98 -14.79
CA PHE A 86 6.60 -24.20 -15.16
C PHE A 86 6.23 -24.24 -16.65
N ILE A 87 7.05 -23.66 -17.53
CA ILE A 87 6.73 -23.50 -18.96
C ILE A 87 6.31 -24.80 -19.66
N CYS A 88 6.87 -25.94 -19.26
CA CYS A 88 6.55 -27.25 -19.84
C CYS A 88 5.31 -27.95 -19.23
N ASN A 89 4.76 -27.41 -18.13
CA ASN A 89 3.66 -28.01 -17.38
C ASN A 89 2.49 -27.02 -17.21
N PRO A 90 1.57 -26.90 -18.19
CA PRO A 90 0.49 -25.92 -18.15
C PRO A 90 -0.48 -26.13 -16.98
N SER A 91 -0.71 -27.39 -16.56
CA SER A 91 -1.59 -27.70 -15.42
C SER A 91 -1.07 -27.10 -14.10
N LEU A 92 0.25 -27.12 -13.88
CA LEU A 92 0.87 -26.53 -12.70
C LEU A 92 0.84 -24.99 -12.74
N GLN A 93 0.99 -24.39 -13.93
CA GLN A 93 0.87 -22.94 -14.09
C GLN A 93 -0.52 -22.46 -13.66
N VAL A 94 -1.58 -23.09 -14.17
CA VAL A 94 -2.96 -22.72 -13.84
C VAL A 94 -3.25 -22.92 -12.35
N LEU A 95 -2.81 -24.02 -11.76
CA LEU A 95 -2.96 -24.28 -10.32
C LEU A 95 -2.35 -23.13 -9.49
N TYR A 96 -1.09 -22.78 -9.75
CA TYR A 96 -0.40 -21.74 -8.98
C TYR A 96 -0.92 -20.33 -9.27
N TRP A 97 -1.35 -20.04 -10.49
CA TRP A 97 -2.01 -18.77 -10.80
C TRP A 97 -3.32 -18.60 -10.06
N ILE A 98 -4.15 -19.64 -9.98
CA ILE A 98 -5.41 -19.60 -9.21
C ILE A 98 -5.12 -19.42 -7.73
N MET A 99 -4.18 -20.19 -7.16
CA MET A 99 -3.80 -20.08 -5.75
C MET A 99 -3.22 -18.70 -5.41
N THR A 100 -2.34 -18.17 -6.24
CA THR A 100 -1.71 -16.86 -6.02
C THR A 100 -2.73 -15.73 -6.16
N SER A 101 -3.60 -15.80 -7.17
CA SER A 101 -4.63 -14.78 -7.41
C SER A 101 -5.71 -14.80 -6.33
N SER A 102 -6.13 -15.98 -5.87
CA SER A 102 -7.10 -16.08 -4.76
C SER A 102 -6.52 -15.54 -3.46
N THR A 103 -5.25 -15.87 -3.15
CA THR A 103 -4.57 -15.35 -1.96
C THR A 103 -4.38 -13.83 -2.04
N ALA A 104 -4.00 -13.30 -3.20
CA ALA A 104 -3.87 -11.86 -3.43
C ALA A 104 -5.21 -11.14 -3.26
N LEU A 105 -6.29 -11.71 -3.78
CA LEU A 105 -7.64 -11.17 -3.65
C LEU A 105 -8.10 -11.15 -2.19
N CYS A 106 -7.94 -12.26 -1.46
CA CYS A 106 -8.22 -12.33 -0.04
C CYS A 106 -7.42 -11.27 0.73
N CYS A 107 -6.11 -11.16 0.48
CA CYS A 107 -5.26 -10.16 1.11
C CYS A 107 -5.73 -8.72 0.81
N THR A 108 -6.14 -8.45 -0.43
CA THR A 108 -6.68 -7.14 -0.85
C THR A 108 -7.95 -6.79 -0.09
N ILE A 109 -8.91 -7.72 0.01
CA ILE A 109 -10.17 -7.50 0.73
C ILE A 109 -9.89 -7.20 2.20
N PHE A 110 -9.05 -8.00 2.86
CA PHE A 110 -8.74 -7.79 4.28
C PHE A 110 -7.98 -6.48 4.53
N THR A 111 -7.01 -6.13 3.68
CA THR A 111 -6.15 -4.95 3.89
C THR A 111 -6.81 -3.62 3.53
N LEU A 112 -7.76 -3.62 2.57
CA LEU A 112 -8.51 -2.42 2.18
C LEU A 112 -9.79 -2.19 2.98
N THR A 113 -10.21 -3.17 3.79
CA THR A 113 -11.38 -3.04 4.68
C THR A 113 -11.15 -1.89 5.68
N PRO A 114 -12.10 -0.95 5.82
CA PRO A 114 -11.91 0.30 6.58
C PRO A 114 -11.50 0.09 8.05
N SER A 115 -11.96 -0.99 8.69
CA SER A 115 -11.58 -1.33 10.08
C SER A 115 -10.09 -1.67 10.21
N PHE A 116 -9.52 -2.31 9.20
CA PHE A 116 -8.12 -2.77 9.19
C PHE A 116 -7.12 -1.69 8.75
N VAL A 117 -7.59 -0.53 8.27
CA VAL A 117 -6.72 0.60 7.89
C VAL A 117 -6.18 1.34 9.13
N THR A 118 -6.82 1.17 10.29
CA THR A 118 -6.39 1.83 11.54
C THR A 118 -4.97 1.42 11.95
N PRO A 119 -4.21 2.30 12.65
CA PRO A 119 -2.80 2.03 12.99
C PRO A 119 -2.61 0.83 13.93
N GLN A 120 -3.66 0.43 14.66
CA GLN A 120 -3.65 -0.73 15.56
C GLN A 120 -3.39 -2.05 14.81
N PHE A 121 -3.90 -2.18 13.58
CA PHE A 121 -3.74 -3.38 12.75
C PHE A 121 -2.49 -3.37 11.87
N ARG A 122 -1.55 -2.43 12.07
CA ARG A 122 -0.33 -2.33 11.25
C ARG A 122 0.48 -3.64 11.25
N LYS A 123 0.61 -4.29 12.41
CA LYS A 123 1.31 -5.58 12.55
C LYS A 123 0.60 -6.69 11.76
N TRP A 124 -0.73 -6.76 11.87
CA TRP A 124 -1.54 -7.73 11.12
C TRP A 124 -1.41 -7.54 9.61
N ARG A 125 -1.50 -6.31 9.10
CA ARG A 125 -1.29 -6.03 7.67
C ARG A 125 0.10 -6.48 7.19
N ALA A 126 1.14 -6.14 7.94
CA ALA A 126 2.50 -6.58 7.63
C ALA A 126 2.61 -8.11 7.61
N SER A 127 1.97 -8.82 8.55
CA SER A 127 1.91 -10.29 8.56
C SER A 127 1.20 -10.85 7.33
N PHE A 128 0.11 -10.24 6.86
CA PHE A 128 -0.58 -10.69 5.65
C PHE A 128 0.29 -10.51 4.39
N TYR A 129 0.97 -9.37 4.25
CA TYR A 129 1.91 -9.15 3.14
C TYR A 129 3.10 -10.11 3.20
N ALA A 130 3.68 -10.31 4.39
CA ALA A 130 4.75 -11.28 4.59
C ALA A 130 4.27 -12.70 4.26
N GLY A 131 3.08 -13.10 4.70
CA GLY A 131 2.49 -14.41 4.41
C GLY A 131 2.26 -14.62 2.90
N PHE A 132 1.77 -13.60 2.18
CA PHE A 132 1.62 -13.66 0.73
C PHE A 132 2.98 -13.75 0.01
N GLY A 133 4.00 -13.05 0.51
CA GLY A 133 5.37 -13.19 -0.01
C GLY A 133 5.95 -14.59 0.25
N LEU A 134 5.80 -15.10 1.47
CA LEU A 134 6.29 -16.42 1.89
C LEU A 134 5.58 -17.56 1.16
N SER A 135 4.29 -17.42 0.84
CA SER A 135 3.57 -18.46 0.08
C SER A 135 4.18 -18.70 -1.30
N SER A 136 4.87 -17.71 -1.86
CA SER A 136 5.58 -17.86 -3.13
C SER A 136 6.74 -18.86 -3.07
N ILE A 137 7.30 -19.11 -1.88
CA ILE A 137 8.34 -20.12 -1.66
C ILE A 137 7.82 -21.52 -2.00
N ILE A 138 6.51 -21.79 -1.84
CA ILE A 138 5.92 -23.10 -2.10
C ILE A 138 6.13 -23.53 -3.55
N PHE A 139 5.81 -22.65 -4.52
CA PHE A 139 5.99 -23.00 -5.93
C PHE A 139 7.46 -23.00 -6.35
N VAL A 140 8.31 -22.18 -5.71
CA VAL A 140 9.77 -22.21 -5.94
C VAL A 140 10.35 -23.55 -5.50
N VAL A 141 10.03 -24.00 -4.28
CA VAL A 141 10.49 -25.29 -3.74
C VAL A 141 9.94 -26.46 -4.53
N HIS A 142 8.65 -26.45 -4.88
CA HIS A 142 8.08 -27.51 -5.70
C HIS A 142 8.73 -27.60 -7.08
N GLY A 143 9.00 -26.45 -7.71
CA GLY A 143 9.74 -26.39 -8.98
C GLY A 143 11.17 -26.92 -8.85
N LEU A 144 11.86 -26.62 -7.76
CA LEU A 144 13.20 -27.16 -7.46
C LEU A 144 13.21 -28.68 -7.30
N VAL A 145 12.18 -29.24 -6.66
CA VAL A 145 12.05 -30.70 -6.46
C VAL A 145 11.78 -31.43 -7.78
N ILE A 146 10.95 -30.86 -8.67
CA ILE A 146 10.61 -31.50 -9.95
C ILE A 146 11.72 -31.34 -10.99
N HIS A 147 12.28 -30.14 -11.13
CA HIS A 147 13.17 -29.79 -12.23
C HIS A 147 14.67 -29.84 -11.86
N GLY A 148 14.99 -29.90 -10.57
CA GLY A 148 16.36 -29.84 -10.08
C GLY A 148 16.93 -28.42 -10.04
N TRP A 149 18.06 -28.26 -9.34
CA TRP A 149 18.66 -26.95 -9.05
C TRP A 149 19.12 -26.21 -10.31
N GLU A 150 19.84 -26.87 -11.22
CA GLU A 150 20.44 -26.22 -12.39
C GLU A 150 19.38 -25.69 -13.38
N LEU A 151 18.37 -26.51 -13.66
CA LEU A 151 17.29 -26.13 -14.59
C LEU A 151 16.42 -25.01 -14.00
N GLN A 152 16.08 -25.10 -12.71
CA GLN A 152 15.23 -24.10 -12.06
C GLN A 152 15.96 -22.78 -11.81
N LYS A 153 17.28 -22.81 -11.53
CA LYS A 153 18.11 -21.61 -11.41
C LYS A 153 18.08 -20.80 -12.70
N SER A 154 18.20 -21.47 -13.85
CA SER A 154 18.15 -20.83 -15.16
C SER A 154 16.74 -20.35 -15.54
N ARG A 155 15.69 -21.14 -15.25
CA ARG A 155 14.30 -20.82 -15.62
C ARG A 155 13.61 -19.78 -14.74
N MET A 156 13.95 -19.71 -13.44
CA MET A 156 13.34 -18.77 -12.49
C MET A 156 14.24 -17.62 -12.09
N SER A 157 15.46 -17.53 -12.65
CA SER A 157 16.40 -16.47 -12.32
C SER A 157 16.69 -16.39 -10.81
N LEU A 158 16.91 -17.55 -10.16
CA LEU A 158 16.92 -17.66 -8.69
C LEU A 158 17.98 -16.77 -8.03
N VAL A 159 19.09 -16.49 -8.72
CA VAL A 159 20.13 -15.55 -8.24
C VAL A 159 19.59 -14.12 -8.17
N TRP A 160 18.90 -13.67 -9.21
CA TRP A 160 18.26 -12.35 -9.25
C TRP A 160 17.13 -12.24 -8.24
N MET A 161 16.37 -13.33 -8.04
CA MET A 161 15.35 -13.41 -6.99
C MET A 161 15.96 -13.27 -5.59
N GLY A 162 17.14 -13.84 -5.35
CA GLY A 162 17.89 -13.67 -4.09
C GLY A 162 18.32 -12.21 -3.85
N TRP A 163 18.80 -11.53 -4.90
CA TRP A 163 19.13 -10.10 -4.82
C TRP A 163 17.89 -9.23 -4.60
N MET A 164 16.77 -9.52 -5.25
CA MET A 164 15.48 -8.86 -5.02
C MET A 164 15.06 -9.02 -3.55
N ALA A 165 15.12 -10.25 -3.01
CA ALA A 165 14.78 -10.53 -1.62
C ALA A 165 15.68 -9.76 -0.64
N THR A 166 16.99 -9.71 -0.92
CA THR A 166 17.95 -8.96 -0.11
C THR A 166 17.66 -7.45 -0.12
N ALA A 167 17.40 -6.87 -1.29
CA ALA A 167 17.06 -5.44 -1.41
C ALA A 167 15.78 -5.10 -0.63
N ASN A 168 14.73 -5.91 -0.77
CA ASN A 168 13.47 -5.75 -0.04
C ASN A 168 13.67 -5.92 1.48
N LEU A 169 14.49 -6.89 1.91
CA LEU A 169 14.77 -7.13 3.32
C LEU A 169 15.54 -5.95 3.94
N VAL A 170 16.57 -5.43 3.26
CA VAL A 170 17.31 -4.26 3.71
C VAL A 170 16.38 -3.04 3.83
N GLY A 171 15.54 -2.78 2.83
CA GLY A 171 14.54 -1.71 2.88
C GLY A 171 13.56 -1.88 4.05
N ALA A 172 13.07 -3.10 4.28
CA ALA A 172 12.18 -3.42 5.40
C ALA A 172 12.87 -3.22 6.76
N CYS A 173 14.14 -3.60 6.89
CA CYS A 173 14.93 -3.38 8.10
C CYS A 173 15.13 -1.88 8.39
N ILE A 174 15.44 -1.07 7.37
CA ILE A 174 15.59 0.39 7.49
C ILE A 174 14.27 1.02 7.94
N TYR A 175 13.15 0.61 7.33
CA TYR A 175 11.81 1.07 7.69
C TYR A 175 11.42 0.67 9.13
N ALA A 176 11.69 -0.58 9.53
CA ALA A 176 11.42 -1.05 10.88
C ALA A 176 12.27 -0.32 11.93
N ALA A 177 13.53 -0.02 11.62
CA ALA A 177 14.45 0.70 12.48
C ALA A 177 14.16 2.22 12.53
N ARG A 178 13.35 2.75 11.60
CA ARG A 178 13.07 4.20 11.42
C ARG A 178 14.34 5.04 11.29
N THR A 179 15.32 4.52 10.56
CA THR A 179 16.61 5.18 10.33
C THR A 179 16.58 5.79 8.92
N PRO A 180 17.03 7.05 8.71
CA PRO A 180 17.81 7.92 9.59
C PRO A 180 17.01 8.88 10.48
N GLU A 181 15.69 8.97 10.36
CA GLU A 181 14.89 9.98 11.08
C GLU A 181 14.94 9.81 12.62
N ARG A 182 15.22 8.60 13.10
CA ARG A 182 15.49 8.34 14.51
C ARG A 182 16.79 8.99 15.02
N TRP A 183 17.79 9.13 14.16
CA TRP A 183 19.10 9.68 14.53
C TRP A 183 19.16 11.20 14.37
N PHE A 184 18.46 11.74 13.38
CA PHE A 184 18.40 13.19 13.13
C PHE A 184 16.93 13.62 12.94
N PRO A 185 16.22 13.94 14.04
CA PRO A 185 14.86 14.50 13.95
C PRO A 185 14.88 15.87 13.26
N TYR A 186 13.79 16.25 12.59
CA TYR A 186 13.59 17.48 11.79
C TYR A 186 14.32 17.58 10.44
N THR A 187 15.41 16.84 10.19
CA THR A 187 16.14 16.96 8.92
C THR A 187 15.50 16.17 7.78
N PHE A 188 14.81 15.08 8.10
CA PHE A 188 14.28 14.11 7.12
C PHE A 188 12.75 14.17 6.97
N ASP A 189 12.11 15.27 7.37
CA ASP A 189 10.65 15.43 7.34
C ASP A 189 10.05 15.34 5.92
N ASN A 190 10.76 15.85 4.90
CA ASN A 190 10.28 15.88 3.52
C ASN A 190 11.04 14.94 2.56
N PHE A 191 12.34 14.73 2.77
CA PHE A 191 13.19 13.89 1.92
C PHE A 191 14.09 13.01 2.78
N GLY A 192 14.27 11.75 2.39
CA GLY A 192 15.18 10.80 3.06
C GLY A 192 14.62 10.09 4.29
N ALA A 193 13.31 10.21 4.56
CA ALA A 193 12.64 9.42 5.61
C ALA A 193 12.72 7.91 5.32
N SER A 194 12.73 7.06 6.35
CA SER A 194 12.79 5.60 6.19
C SER A 194 11.71 5.02 5.27
N HIS A 195 10.51 5.61 5.25
CA HIS A 195 9.44 5.19 4.33
C HIS A 195 9.78 5.48 2.86
N GLN A 196 10.48 6.57 2.56
CA GLN A 196 10.95 6.86 1.20
C GLN A 196 12.10 5.93 0.79
N LEU A 197 13.00 5.61 1.73
CA LEU A 197 14.06 4.62 1.50
C LEU A 197 13.49 3.22 1.25
N LEU A 198 12.39 2.85 1.93
CA LEU A 198 11.65 1.62 1.65
C LEU A 198 11.13 1.59 0.22
N HIS A 199 10.45 2.65 -0.23
CA HIS A 199 9.98 2.76 -1.62
C HIS A 199 11.11 2.64 -2.62
N GLN A 200 12.24 3.32 -2.37
CA GLN A 200 13.42 3.20 -3.23
C GLN A 200 13.97 1.77 -3.28
N ALA A 201 14.04 1.08 -2.15
CA ALA A 201 14.47 -0.31 -2.08
C ALA A 201 13.53 -1.24 -2.87
N VAL A 202 12.21 -1.05 -2.75
CA VAL A 202 11.21 -1.82 -3.49
C VAL A 202 11.31 -1.58 -5.00
N MET A 203 11.55 -0.33 -5.43
CA MET A 203 11.76 -0.01 -6.85
C MET A 203 13.05 -0.64 -7.41
N ILE A 204 14.14 -0.64 -6.63
CA ILE A 204 15.37 -1.33 -7.00
C ILE A 204 15.12 -2.85 -7.10
N ALA A 205 14.42 -3.43 -6.12
CA ALA A 205 14.08 -4.85 -6.12
C ALA A 205 13.20 -5.22 -7.34
N ALA A 206 12.22 -4.39 -7.69
CA ALA A 206 11.38 -4.58 -8.88
C ALA A 206 12.22 -4.53 -10.17
N TRP A 207 13.19 -3.61 -10.27
CA TRP A 207 14.11 -3.55 -11.39
C TRP A 207 15.01 -4.80 -11.49
N ILE A 208 15.56 -5.26 -10.37
CA ILE A 208 16.35 -6.50 -10.28
C ILE A 208 15.52 -7.70 -10.76
N HIS A 209 14.27 -7.81 -10.30
CA HIS A 209 13.35 -8.88 -10.72
C HIS A 209 13.05 -8.79 -12.23
N PHE A 210 12.78 -7.59 -12.73
CA PHE A 210 12.52 -7.37 -14.15
C PHE A 210 13.72 -7.74 -15.04
N ARG A 211 14.94 -7.39 -14.62
CA ARG A 211 16.18 -7.84 -15.28
C ARG A 211 16.28 -9.36 -15.31
N GLY A 212 15.97 -10.02 -14.18
CA GLY A 212 15.95 -11.48 -14.10
C GLY A 212 14.95 -12.12 -15.06
N LEU A 213 13.75 -11.54 -15.21
CA LEU A 213 12.73 -12.00 -16.17
C LEU A 213 13.15 -11.81 -17.63
N ILE A 214 13.84 -10.71 -17.96
CA ILE A 214 14.38 -10.49 -19.32
C ILE A 214 15.45 -11.53 -19.64
N GLU A 215 16.35 -11.83 -18.70
CA GLU A 215 17.38 -12.85 -18.92
C GLU A 215 16.76 -14.22 -19.20
N VAL A 216 15.77 -14.62 -18.41
CA VAL A 216 15.00 -15.85 -18.62
C VAL A 216 14.33 -15.85 -20.00
N PHE A 217 13.68 -14.74 -20.38
CA PHE A 217 13.05 -14.60 -21.68
C PHE A 217 14.04 -14.77 -22.84
N CYS A 218 15.21 -14.12 -22.75
CA CYS A 218 16.28 -14.26 -23.74
C CYS A 218 16.80 -15.69 -23.82
N ASN A 219 17.03 -16.34 -22.67
CA ASN A 219 17.49 -17.72 -22.61
C ASN A 219 16.49 -18.69 -23.26
N ILE A 220 15.20 -18.57 -22.92
CA ILE A 220 14.14 -19.40 -23.48
C ILE A 220 14.03 -19.23 -24.99
N ARG A 221 14.12 -17.99 -25.49
CA ARG A 221 14.03 -17.71 -26.93
C ARG A 221 15.26 -18.20 -27.72
N SER A 222 16.40 -18.36 -27.05
CA SER A 222 17.62 -18.89 -27.68
C SER A 222 17.65 -20.41 -27.83
N GLN A 223 16.71 -21.12 -27.21
CA GLN A 223 16.64 -22.59 -27.23
C GLN A 223 15.56 -23.09 -28.18
N ASP A 224 15.92 -24.01 -29.07
CA ASP A 224 14.97 -24.62 -30.03
C ASP A 224 14.05 -25.67 -29.39
N ASN A 225 14.47 -26.30 -28.27
CA ASN A 225 13.74 -27.37 -27.58
C ASN A 225 13.71 -27.16 -26.06
N ILE A 226 12.93 -26.18 -25.58
CA ILE A 226 12.83 -25.83 -24.15
C ILE A 226 12.32 -27.00 -23.29
N CYS A 227 11.49 -27.87 -23.87
CA CYS A 227 10.86 -29.01 -23.21
C CYS A 227 11.28 -30.37 -23.81
N GLY A 228 12.30 -30.38 -24.67
CA GLY A 228 12.82 -31.60 -25.29
C GLY A 228 13.72 -32.37 -24.33
N THR A 229 13.30 -33.61 -24.02
CA THR A 229 13.99 -34.67 -23.26
C THR A 229 14.34 -34.35 -21.80
N VAL A 230 13.37 -34.64 -20.92
CA VAL A 230 13.65 -35.42 -19.69
C VAL A 230 13.95 -36.85 -20.11
#